data_AF-A0A561R1L2-F1
#
_entry.id   AF-A0A561R1L2-F1
#
_cell.length_a   1.000
_cell.length_b   1.000
_cell.length_c   1.000
_cell.angle_alpha   90.00
_cell.angle_beta   90.00
_cell.angle_gamma   90.00
#
_symmetry.space_group_name_H-M   'P 1'
#
loop_
_entity.id
_entity.type
_entity.pdbx_description
1 polymer ?
#
loop_
_entity_poly.entity_id
_entity_poly.type
_entity_poly.pdbx_seq_one_letter_code
_entity_poly.pdbx_strand_id
1 'polypeptide(L)' 'MPMSATHQPLTSPDEHVLTVQEALEPLFLALEQEAEVRMIAAAVKAGWPVEEAVAAIDELRRSELLAHPSTH' A
#
# COMPACT_ATOMS: atom_id res chain seq x y z
N MET A 1 12.01 -7.83 -19.58
CA MET A 1 11.51 -8.87 -18.67
C MET A 1 10.10 -8.46 -18.26
N PRO A 2 9.03 -9.25 -18.50
CA PRO A 2 7.75 -8.94 -17.92
C PRO A 2 7.86 -9.15 -16.41
N MET A 3 7.65 -8.11 -15.61
CA MET A 3 7.45 -8.28 -14.17
C MET A 3 6.22 -9.15 -14.04
N SER A 4 6.44 -10.40 -13.66
CA SER A 4 5.35 -11.28 -13.24
C SER A 4 4.65 -10.52 -12.14
N ALA A 5 3.41 -10.10 -12.39
CA ALA A 5 2.50 -9.76 -11.31
C ALA A 5 2.49 -11.02 -10.45
N THR A 6 3.22 -10.98 -9.34
CA THR A 6 3.17 -12.01 -8.32
C THR A 6 1.69 -12.12 -8.00
N HIS A 7 1.05 -13.21 -8.44
CA HIS A 7 -0.25 -13.64 -7.95
C HIS A 7 -0.02 -13.89 -6.46
N GLN A 8 -0.10 -12.83 -5.67
CA GLN A 8 -0.07 -12.93 -4.23
C GLN A 8 -1.32 -13.73 -3.87
N PRO A 9 -1.16 -14.87 -3.19
CA PRO A 9 -2.29 -15.71 -2.86
C PRO A 9 -3.21 -14.89 -1.95
N LEU A 10 -4.34 -14.47 -2.50
CA LEU A 10 -5.51 -14.11 -1.71
C LEU A 10 -5.80 -15.32 -0.82
N THR A 11 -6.02 -15.09 0.47
CA THR A 11 -6.48 -16.14 1.36
C THR A 11 -7.75 -16.73 0.76
N SER A 12 -7.72 -18.03 0.45
CA SER A 12 -8.86 -18.68 -0.21
C SER A 12 -10.08 -18.59 0.70
N PRO A 13 -11.30 -18.39 0.17
CA PRO A 13 -12.52 -18.41 0.98
C PRO A 13 -12.68 -19.69 1.82
N ASP A 14 -12.08 -20.80 1.39
CA ASP A 14 -12.07 -22.09 2.12
C ASP A 14 -11.18 -22.09 3.39
N GLU A 15 -10.32 -21.08 3.57
CA GLU A 15 -9.37 -20.99 4.66
C GLU A 15 -9.93 -20.12 5.81
N HIS A 16 -11.05 -20.56 6.41
CA HIS A 16 -11.66 -19.95 7.61
C HIS A 16 -11.83 -18.42 7.60
N VAL A 17 -12.03 -17.84 6.41
CA VAL A 17 -12.33 -16.42 6.27
C VAL A 17 -13.83 -16.22 6.52
N LEU A 18 -14.20 -15.44 7.54
CA LEU A 18 -15.60 -15.20 7.89
C LEU A 18 -16.18 -14.02 7.11
N THR A 19 -15.31 -13.16 6.57
CA THR A 19 -15.69 -11.93 5.86
C THR A 19 -14.78 -11.65 4.66
N VAL A 20 -15.33 -10.99 3.64
CA VAL A 20 -14.54 -10.54 2.47
C VAL A 20 -13.38 -9.64 2.88
N GLN A 21 -13.53 -8.87 3.96
CA GLN A 21 -12.48 -8.01 4.51
C GLN A 21 -11.26 -8.83 4.93
N GLU A 22 -11.44 -9.88 5.72
CA GLU A 22 -10.35 -10.76 6.19
C GLU A 22 -9.64 -11.47 5.03
N ALA A 23 -10.35 -11.81 3.95
CA ALA A 23 -9.72 -12.37 2.74
C ALA A 23 -8.81 -11.36 2.02
N LEU A 24 -9.19 -10.08 2.04
CA LEU A 24 -8.51 -9.03 1.29
C LEU A 24 -7.42 -8.32 2.11
N GLU A 25 -7.52 -8.32 3.44
CA GLU A 25 -6.58 -7.64 4.34
C GLU A 25 -5.09 -7.99 4.06
N PRO A 26 -4.71 -9.27 3.82
CA PRO A 26 -3.32 -9.61 3.50
C PRO A 26 -2.84 -8.98 2.19
N LEU A 27 -3.70 -8.96 1.15
CA LEU A 27 -3.35 -8.34 -0.13
C LEU A 27 -3.32 -6.82 -0.01
N PHE A 28 -4.26 -6.23 0.72
CA PHE A 28 -4.31 -4.79 0.95
C PHE A 28 -3.00 -4.29 1.57
N LEU A 29 -2.59 -4.89 2.69
CA LEU A 29 -1.33 -4.53 3.38
C LEU A 29 -0.10 -4.71 2.47
N ALA A 30 -0.08 -5.78 1.67
CA ALA A 30 1.02 -6.01 0.73
C ALA A 30 1.08 -4.95 -0.38
N LEU A 31 -0.08 -4.54 -0.90
CA LEU A 31 -0.17 -3.47 -1.91
C LEU A 31 0.20 -2.11 -1.35
N GLU A 32 -0.17 -1.80 -0.10
CA GLU A 32 0.26 -0.56 0.57
C GLU A 32 1.77 -0.48 0.68
N GLN A 33 2.42 -1.56 1.13
CA GLN A 33 3.87 -1.62 1.24
C GLN A 33 4.54 -1.51 -0.15
N GLU A 34 4.01 -2.19 -1.16
CA GLU A 34 4.54 -2.09 -2.53
C GLU A 34 4.39 -0.66 -3.08
N ALA A 35 3.25 -0.02 -2.86
CA ALA A 35 3.02 1.36 -3.28
C ALA A 35 4.03 2.32 -2.63
N GLU A 36 4.27 2.18 -1.33
CA GLU A 36 5.26 2.99 -0.60
C GLU A 36 6.67 2.81 -1.16
N VAL A 37 7.11 1.57 -1.39
CA VAL A 37 8.42 1.28 -2.00
C VAL A 37 8.53 1.90 -3.39
N ARG A 38 7.46 1.80 -4.21
CA ARG A 38 7.43 2.40 -5.55
C ARG A 38 7.51 3.93 -5.50
N MET A 39 6.82 4.56 -4.56
CA MET A 39 6.85 6.02 -4.36
C MET A 39 8.24 6.50 -3.93
N ILE A 40 8.86 5.84 -2.95
CA ILE A 40 10.23 6.15 -2.51
C ILE A 40 11.21 5.97 -3.68
N ALA A 41 11.12 4.87 -4.41
CA ALA A 41 11.98 4.62 -5.56
C ALA A 41 11.82 5.68 -6.67
N ALA A 42 10.61 6.19 -6.88
CA ALA A 42 10.37 7.27 -7.84
C ALA A 42 10.99 8.60 -7.37
N ALA A 43 10.84 8.95 -6.09
CA ALA A 43 11.43 10.14 -5.50
C ALA A 43 12.96 10.11 -5.58
N VAL A 44 13.58 8.98 -5.23
CA VAL A 44 15.03 8.78 -5.33
C VAL A 44 15.51 8.90 -6.78
N LYS A 45 14.79 8.31 -7.74
CA LYS A 45 15.11 8.46 -9.18
C LYS A 45 15.02 9.90 -9.66
N ALA A 46 14.15 10.70 -9.06
CA ALA A 46 14.03 12.13 -9.33
C ALA A 46 15.07 12.99 -8.59
N GLY A 47 15.96 12.37 -7.79
CA GLY A 47 17.06 13.06 -7.10
C GLY A 47 16.73 13.54 -5.70
N TRP A 48 15.57 13.17 -5.14
CA TRP A 48 15.20 13.50 -3.77
C TRP A 48 15.88 12.55 -2.77
N PRO A 49 16.27 13.04 -1.59
CA PRO A 49 16.77 12.18 -0.52
C PRO A 49 15.65 11.29 0.02
N VAL A 50 16.04 10.10 0.50
CA VAL A 50 15.10 9.07 0.96
C VAL A 50 14.27 9.58 2.15
N GLU A 51 14.90 10.31 3.05
CA GLU A 51 14.28 10.84 4.27
C GLU A 51 13.17 11.84 3.94
N GLU A 52 13.37 12.69 2.93
CA GLU A 52 12.34 13.62 2.45
C GLU A 52 11.20 12.87 1.74
N ALA A 53 11.52 11.82 0.98
CA ALA A 53 10.50 10.99 0.33
C ALA A 53 9.59 10.29 1.34
N VAL A 54 10.17 9.72 2.41
CA VAL A 54 9.42 9.09 3.50
C VAL A 54 8.54 10.12 4.23
N ALA A 55 9.11 11.27 4.59
CA ALA A 55 8.35 12.33 5.25
C ALA A 55 7.18 12.86 4.40
N ALA A 56 7.38 12.95 3.08
CA ALA A 56 6.32 13.35 2.15
C ALA A 56 5.19 12.32 2.09
N ILE A 57 5.51 11.01 2.09
CA ILE A 57 4.51 9.94 2.12
C ILE A 57 3.72 9.97 3.44
N ASP A 58 4.39 10.20 4.57
CA ASP A 58 3.73 10.34 5.88
C ASP A 58 2.79 11.56 5.94
N GLU A 59 3.16 12.66 5.29
CA GLU A 59 2.28 13.82 5.14
C GLU A 59 1.07 13.49 4.25
N LEU A 60 1.27 12.79 3.13
CA LEU A 60 0.17 12.37 2.25
C LEU A 60 -0.84 11.49 3.00
N ARG A 61 -0.38 10.49 3.78
CA ARG A 61 -1.24 9.65 4.63
C ARG A 61 -2.07 10.48 5.62
N ARG A 62 -1.44 11.45 6.29
CA ARG A 62 -2.13 12.36 7.21
C ARG A 62 -3.15 13.23 6.48
N SER A 63 -2.83 13.71 5.28
CA SER A 63 -3.74 14.51 4.48
C SER A 63 -4.95 13.69 4.01
N GLU A 64 -4.77 12.41 3.66
CA GLU A 64 -5.86 11.51 3.30
C GLU A 64 -6.78 11.23 4.48
N LEU A 65 -6.21 11.03 5.68
CA LEU A 65 -6.95 10.90 6.94
C LEU A 65 -7.77 12.16 7.27
N LEU A 66 -7.22 13.35 7.00
CA LEU A 66 -7.89 14.63 7.24
C LEU A 66 -8.92 15.00 6.15
N ALA A 67 -8.71 14.53 4.91
CA ALA A 67 -9.61 14.73 3.77
C ALA A 67 -10.78 13.72 3.76
N HIS A 68 -10.60 12.56 4.39
CA HIS A 68 -11.65 11.57 4.65
C HIS A 68 -11.90 11.43 6.16
N PRO A 69 -12.33 12.49 6.87
CA PRO A 69 -12.75 12.35 8.26
C PRO A 69 -14.08 11.60 8.23
N SER A 70 -14.01 10.27 8.28
CA SER A 70 -15.11 9.34 8.56
C SER A 70 -16.51 9.91 8.26
N THR A 71 -16.94 9.92 6.99
CA THR A 71 -18.37 9.86 6.68
C THR A 71 -18.84 8.48 7.08
N HIS A 72 -19.23 8.35 8.35
CA HIS A 72 -19.94 7.20 8.90
C HIS A 72 -21.40 7.59 9.14
#